data_AF-A0A2H3ELX9-F1
#
_entry.id   AF-A0A2H3ELX9-F1
#
_cell.length_a   1.000
_cell.length_b   1.000
_cell.length_c   1.000
_cell.angle_alpha   90.00
_cell.angle_beta   90.00
_cell.angle_gamma   90.00
#
_symmetry.space_group_name_H-M   'P 1'
#
loop_
_entity.id
_entity.type
_entity.pdbx_description
1 polymer ?
#
loop_
_entity_poly.entity_id
_entity_poly.type
_entity_poly.pdbx_seq_one_letter_code
_entity_poly.pdbx_strand_id
1 'polypeptide(L)'
;MIIIGEMPSVEFVSDEEENKHIADSGCQYLLVVHNPRSSSLTLLPTPAPLHSSAHAVKVLRSVPASLTPAQLAYHEARNALGESFGSKKLQAAIRVQERNKGTIDVDAVGLPTLRMFQLLWLELSKEVTNMSRRIPPYNATMSDPAEVYDLHDIIPETNRRRYPRRY
;
A
#
# COMPACT_ATOMS: atom_id res chain seq x y z
N MET A 1 7.37 -29.80 -2.17
CA MET A 1 8.53 -30.71 -2.12
C MET A 1 9.69 -29.94 -1.51
N ILE A 2 10.32 -30.49 -0.47
CA ILE A 2 11.46 -29.86 0.19
C ILE A 2 12.74 -30.52 -0.33
N ILE A 3 13.73 -29.71 -0.70
CA ILE A 3 15.07 -30.15 -1.08
C ILE A 3 16.02 -29.82 0.06
N ILE A 4 16.75 -30.83 0.51
CA ILE A 4 17.77 -30.70 1.54
C ILE A 4 19.08 -31.21 0.95
N GLY A 5 20.11 -30.37 0.96
CA GLY A 5 21.45 -30.71 0.52
C GLY A 5 22.43 -30.60 1.67
N GLU A 6 23.12 -31.67 2.01
CA GLU A 6 24.13 -31.66 3.07
C GLU A 6 25.55 -31.76 2.46
N MET A 7 26.42 -30.83 2.85
CA MET A 7 27.85 -30.87 2.57
C MET A 7 28.66 -30.77 3.87
N PRO A 8 29.97 -31.09 3.86
CA PRO A 8 30.80 -31.06 5.07
C PRO A 8 30.83 -29.70 5.78
N SER A 9 30.74 -28.59 5.05
CA SER A 9 30.80 -27.22 5.60
C SER A 9 29.48 -26.44 5.52
N VAL A 10 28.59 -26.80 4.61
CA VAL A 10 27.37 -26.03 4.27
C VAL A 10 26.16 -26.96 4.20
N GLU A 11 25.03 -26.49 4.69
CA GLU A 11 23.71 -27.10 4.52
C GLU A 11 22.85 -26.21 3.62
N PHE A 12 22.11 -26.82 2.71
CA PHE A 12 21.12 -26.16 1.85
C PHE A 12 19.73 -26.64 2.25
N VAL A 13 18.83 -25.71 2.52
CA VAL A 13 17.43 -26.00 2.81
C VAL A 13 16.57 -25.14 1.91
N SER A 14 15.67 -25.78 1.16
CA SER A 14 14.67 -25.05 0.38
C SER A 14 13.58 -24.47 1.27
N ASP A 15 13.16 -23.24 1.01
CA ASP A 15 12.01 -22.63 1.70
C ASP A 15 10.71 -23.19 1.12
N GLU A 16 9.82 -23.68 1.98
CA GLU A 16 8.54 -24.24 1.56
C GLU A 16 7.52 -23.16 1.20
N GLU A 17 7.49 -22.04 1.93
CA GLU A 17 6.52 -20.97 1.70
C GLU A 17 6.82 -20.24 0.40
N GLU A 18 8.09 -19.92 0.17
CA GLU A 18 8.52 -19.28 -1.08
C GLU A 18 8.29 -20.22 -2.28
N ASN A 19 8.57 -21.51 -2.15
CA ASN A 19 8.30 -22.48 -3.22
C ASN A 19 6.82 -22.62 -3.54
N LYS A 20 5.93 -22.57 -2.54
CA LYS A 20 4.47 -22.55 -2.77
C LYS A 20 4.07 -21.29 -3.51
N HIS A 21 4.57 -20.13 -3.08
CA HIS A 21 4.29 -18.86 -3.75
C HIS A 21 4.77 -18.87 -5.21
N ILE A 22 5.94 -19.46 -5.49
CA ILE A 22 6.46 -19.63 -6.85
C ILE A 22 5.56 -20.57 -7.66
N ALA A 23 5.11 -21.68 -7.10
CA ALA A 23 4.19 -22.60 -7.77
C ALA A 23 2.82 -21.98 -8.05
N ASP A 24 2.32 -21.17 -7.12
CA ASP A 24 1.03 -20.49 -7.21
C ASP A 24 1.06 -19.25 -8.12
N SER A 25 2.25 -18.77 -8.50
CA SER A 25 2.42 -17.63 -9.41
C SER A 25 1.93 -17.87 -10.85
N GLY A 26 1.49 -19.11 -11.17
CA GLY A 26 0.97 -19.49 -12.49
C GLY A 26 2.04 -19.64 -13.58
N CYS A 27 3.33 -19.55 -13.23
CA CYS A 27 4.44 -19.69 -14.15
C CYS A 27 4.92 -21.15 -14.24
N GLN A 28 5.21 -21.63 -15.45
CA GLN A 28 5.83 -22.94 -15.68
C GLN A 28 7.20 -22.76 -16.33
N TYR A 29 8.21 -23.41 -15.75
CA TYR A 29 9.59 -23.36 -16.25
C TYR A 29 9.91 -24.62 -17.05
N LEU A 30 10.53 -24.44 -18.22
CA LEU A 30 10.94 -25.51 -19.12
C LEU A 30 12.46 -25.46 -19.30
N LEU A 31 13.11 -26.60 -19.12
CA LEU A 31 14.55 -26.74 -19.37
C LEU A 31 14.77 -27.08 -20.84
N VAL A 32 15.62 -26.30 -21.48
CA VAL A 32 15.89 -26.39 -22.92
C VAL A 32 17.38 -26.48 -23.16
N VAL A 33 17.81 -27.48 -23.93
CA VAL A 33 19.19 -27.62 -24.40
C VAL A 33 19.22 -27.27 -25.89
N HIS A 34 19.86 -26.16 -26.23
CA HIS A 34 20.05 -25.70 -27.61
C HIS A 34 21.47 -26.04 -28.10
N ASN A 35 21.56 -26.75 -29.21
CA ASN A 35 22.82 -27.01 -29.91
C ASN A 35 22.95 -26.06 -31.12
N PRO A 36 23.83 -25.05 -31.06
CA PRO A 36 23.96 -24.06 -32.12
C PRO A 36 24.60 -24.62 -33.39
N ARG A 37 25.36 -25.72 -33.32
CA ARG A 37 26.01 -26.33 -34.50
C ARG A 37 24.99 -27.04 -35.40
N SER A 38 23.96 -27.64 -34.82
CA SER A 38 22.91 -28.37 -35.54
C SER A 38 21.57 -27.63 -35.55
N SER A 39 21.52 -26.40 -35.01
CA SER A 39 20.30 -25.60 -34.80
C SER A 39 19.15 -26.41 -34.19
N SER A 40 19.48 -27.34 -33.29
CA SER A 40 18.51 -28.27 -32.70
C SER A 40 18.25 -27.89 -31.26
N LEU A 41 17.00 -28.05 -30.85
CA LEU A 41 16.50 -27.63 -29.55
C LEU A 41 15.79 -28.82 -28.90
N THR A 42 16.35 -29.28 -27.79
CA THR A 42 15.86 -30.44 -27.03
C THR A 42 15.17 -29.93 -25.77
N LEU A 43 13.86 -30.16 -25.70
CA LEU A 43 13.01 -29.78 -24.58
C LEU A 43 12.90 -30.96 -23.61
N LEU A 44 13.08 -30.69 -22.31
CA LEU A 44 12.68 -31.65 -21.28
C LEU A 44 11.15 -31.74 -21.26
N PRO A 45 10.53 -32.93 -21.36
CA PRO A 45 9.07 -33.08 -21.46
C PRO A 45 8.31 -32.62 -20.21
N THR A 46 8.99 -32.55 -19.07
CA THR A 46 8.38 -32.25 -17.77
C THR A 46 8.77 -30.84 -17.34
N PRO A 47 7.80 -30.00 -16.92
CA PRO A 47 8.08 -28.71 -16.30
C PRO A 47 9.00 -28.89 -15.09
N ALA A 48 10.07 -28.10 -15.02
CA ALA A 48 11.03 -28.17 -13.94
C ALA A 48 10.52 -27.37 -12.73
N PRO A 49 10.43 -27.97 -11.53
CA PRO A 49 10.04 -27.23 -10.34
C PRO A 49 11.17 -26.25 -9.97
N LEU A 50 10.81 -24.97 -9.80
CA LEU A 50 11.74 -23.96 -9.31
C LEU A 50 11.78 -24.03 -7.78
N HIS A 51 12.98 -24.13 -7.23
CA HIS A 51 13.21 -24.19 -5.79
C HIS A 51 14.08 -23.02 -5.34
N SER A 52 13.55 -22.16 -4.48
CA SER A 52 14.35 -21.21 -3.70
C SER A 52 14.99 -21.95 -2.53
N SER A 53 16.29 -21.73 -2.33
CA SER A 53 17.02 -22.36 -1.22
C SER A 53 17.99 -21.39 -0.58
N ALA A 54 18.02 -21.44 0.76
CA ALA A 54 19.00 -20.74 1.57
C ALA A 54 20.14 -21.69 1.95
N HIS A 55 21.34 -21.15 2.09
CA HIS A 55 22.50 -21.88 2.55
C HIS A 55 22.88 -21.44 3.96
N ALA A 56 23.23 -22.40 4.81
CA ALA A 56 23.71 -22.16 6.16
C ALA A 56 25.07 -22.83 6.35
N VAL A 57 26.05 -22.08 6.87
CA VAL A 57 27.38 -22.62 7.18
C VAL A 57 27.31 -23.34 8.53
N LYS A 58 27.68 -24.62 8.58
CA LYS A 58 27.57 -25.46 9.78
C LYS A 58 28.31 -24.88 10.98
N VAL A 59 29.49 -24.30 10.74
CA VAL A 59 30.32 -23.64 11.77
C VAL A 59 29.58 -22.46 12.42
N LEU A 60 28.82 -21.70 11.63
CA LEU A 60 28.08 -20.52 12.08
C LEU A 60 26.81 -20.87 12.87
N ARG A 61 26.38 -22.14 12.88
CA ARG A 61 25.20 -22.58 13.65
C ARG A 61 25.42 -22.55 15.16
N SER A 62 26.68 -22.67 15.59
CA SER A 62 27.08 -22.63 17.01
C SER A 62 27.28 -21.22 17.54
N VAL A 63 27.44 -20.24 16.64
CA VAL A 63 27.57 -18.84 17.01
C VAL A 63 26.15 -18.34 17.25
N PRO A 64 25.78 -17.93 18.49
CA PRO A 64 24.51 -17.25 18.67
C PRO A 64 24.50 -16.09 17.69
N ALA A 65 23.39 -15.88 16.97
CA ALA A 65 23.24 -14.71 16.12
C ALA A 65 23.42 -13.47 17.00
N SER A 66 24.68 -13.04 17.17
CA SER A 66 25.06 -11.77 17.78
C SER A 66 24.17 -10.79 17.08
N LEU A 67 23.30 -10.11 17.82
CA LEU A 67 22.34 -9.10 17.39
C LEU A 67 22.93 -8.28 16.24
N THR A 68 22.91 -8.84 15.04
CA THR A 68 23.33 -8.15 13.85
C THR A 68 22.24 -7.12 13.76
N PRO A 69 22.53 -5.81 13.88
CA PRO A 69 21.50 -4.81 13.74
C PRO A 69 20.78 -5.21 12.46
N ALA A 70 19.47 -5.50 12.57
CA ALA A 70 18.66 -5.93 11.46
C ALA A 70 19.05 -5.07 10.27
N GLN A 71 19.23 -5.61 9.06
CA GLN A 71 19.85 -4.86 7.96
C GLN A 71 19.29 -3.44 7.82
N LEU A 72 18.00 -3.27 8.11
CA LEU A 72 17.31 -1.99 8.35
C LEU A 72 17.99 -1.06 9.37
N ALA A 73 18.22 -1.48 10.61
CA ALA A 73 18.91 -0.72 11.65
C ALA A 73 20.35 -0.32 11.24
N TYR A 74 21.07 -1.17 10.50
CA TYR A 74 22.38 -0.79 9.94
C TYR A 74 22.24 0.30 8.87
N HIS A 75 21.26 0.17 7.97
CA HIS A 75 20.98 1.18 6.95
C HIS A 75 20.53 2.51 7.55
N GLU A 76 19.71 2.49 8.59
CA GLU A 76 19.25 3.66 9.34
C GLU A 76 20.44 4.36 10.02
N ALA A 77 21.27 3.62 10.75
CA ALA A 77 22.47 4.17 11.39
C ALA A 77 23.44 4.79 10.36
N ARG A 78 23.63 4.12 9.22
CA ARG A 78 24.47 4.63 8.13
C ARG A 78 23.92 5.91 7.50
N ASN A 79 22.60 5.99 7.29
CA ASN A 79 21.96 7.19 6.77
C ASN A 79 22.05 8.36 7.78
N ALA A 80 21.85 8.10 9.07
CA ALA A 80 21.98 9.11 10.14
C ALA A 80 23.41 9.68 10.22
N LEU A 81 24.44 8.84 10.08
CA LEU A 81 25.83 9.29 10.01
C LEU A 81 26.13 10.06 8.72
N GLY A 82 25.55 9.62 7.59
CA GLY A 82 25.66 10.30 6.30
C GLY A 82 24.95 11.66 6.26
N GLU A 83 23.87 11.83 7.04
CA GLU A 83 23.19 13.11 7.17
C GLU A 83 23.97 14.08 8.07
N SER A 84 24.51 13.60 9.19
CA SER A 84 25.23 14.43 10.16
C SER A 84 26.64 14.83 9.71
N PHE A 85 27.39 13.92 9.08
CA PHE A 85 28.81 14.13 8.75
C PHE A 85 29.13 14.03 7.24
N GLY A 86 28.16 13.67 6.40
CA GLY A 86 28.38 13.53 4.97
C GLY A 86 28.49 14.86 4.21
N SER A 87 29.05 14.80 3.00
CA SER A 87 29.07 15.96 2.10
C SER A 87 27.65 16.31 1.61
N LYS A 88 27.43 17.58 1.21
CA LYS A 88 26.13 18.04 0.68
C LYS A 88 25.57 17.15 -0.45
N LYS A 89 26.46 16.56 -1.27
CA LYS A 89 26.09 15.61 -2.34
C LYS A 89 25.53 14.30 -1.77
N LEU A 90 26.14 13.77 -0.72
CA LEU A 90 25.71 12.54 -0.05
C LEU A 90 24.38 12.76 0.68
N GLN A 91 24.22 13.88 1.39
CA GLN A 91 22.97 14.27 2.05
C GLN A 91 21.80 14.40 1.06
N ALA A 92 22.04 15.03 -0.10
CA ALA A 92 21.04 15.15 -1.15
C ALA A 92 20.61 13.77 -1.69
N ALA A 93 21.57 12.86 -1.90
CA ALA A 93 21.27 11.50 -2.34
C ALA A 93 20.43 10.72 -1.32
N ILE A 94 20.77 10.81 -0.02
CA ILE A 94 20.00 10.18 1.07
C ILE A 94 18.56 10.70 1.09
N ARG A 95 18.36 12.03 1.00
CA ARG A 95 17.03 12.65 0.98
C ARG A 95 16.19 12.24 -0.24
N VAL A 96 16.82 12.05 -1.40
CA VAL A 96 16.11 11.57 -2.60
C VAL A 96 15.69 10.11 -2.40
N GLN A 97 16.56 9.27 -1.85
CA GLN A 97 16.25 7.88 -1.56
C GLN A 97 15.10 7.75 -0.55
N GLU A 98 15.05 8.60 0.48
CA GLU A 98 13.97 8.64 1.46
C GLU A 98 12.62 9.07 0.86
N ARG A 99 12.61 10.05 -0.04
CA ARG A 99 11.39 10.45 -0.76
C ARG A 99 10.84 9.31 -1.63
N ASN A 100 11.73 8.56 -2.29
CA ASN A 100 11.33 7.47 -3.16
C ASN A 100 10.78 6.27 -2.37
N LYS A 101 11.23 6.03 -1.13
CA LYS A 101 10.67 4.99 -0.25
C LYS A 101 9.18 5.19 0.04
N GLY A 102 8.72 6.44 0.17
CA GLY A 102 7.32 6.75 0.47
C GLY A 102 6.35 6.61 -0.71
N THR A 103 6.85 6.51 -1.95
CA THR A 103 6.02 6.42 -3.15
C THR A 103 5.86 5.02 -3.71
N ILE A 104 6.71 4.06 -3.33
CA ILE A 104 6.69 2.69 -3.88
C ILE A 104 5.56 1.83 -3.28
N ASP A 105 5.00 2.20 -2.12
CA ASP A 105 3.93 1.46 -1.44
C ASP A 105 2.53 2.09 -1.62
N VAL A 106 2.41 3.08 -2.51
CA VAL A 106 1.13 3.77 -2.76
C VAL A 106 0.29 3.00 -3.80
N ASP A 107 0.90 2.20 -4.67
CA ASP A 107 0.14 1.40 -5.64
C ASP A 107 -0.43 0.09 -5.05
N ALA A 108 0.01 -0.34 -3.85
CA ALA A 108 -0.44 -1.56 -3.19
C ALA A 108 -1.58 -1.34 -2.15
N VAL A 109 -1.84 -0.10 -1.71
CA VAL A 109 -2.90 0.20 -0.75
C VAL A 109 -4.04 0.92 -1.48
N GLY A 110 -5.08 0.18 -1.86
CA GLY A 110 -6.26 0.67 -2.59
C GLY A 110 -6.68 2.11 -2.29
N LEU A 111 -6.19 3.06 -3.10
CA LEU A 111 -6.50 4.48 -3.00
C LEU A 111 -7.95 4.91 -3.32
N PRO A 112 -8.83 4.15 -4.01
CA PRO A 112 -10.17 4.67 -4.23
C PRO A 112 -11.00 4.74 -2.93
N THR A 113 -10.79 3.85 -1.95
CA THR A 113 -11.62 3.78 -0.74
C THR A 113 -11.28 4.86 0.30
N LEU A 114 -9.99 5.18 0.52
CA LEU A 114 -9.60 6.24 1.46
C LEU A 114 -9.99 7.64 0.95
N ARG A 115 -9.87 7.88 -0.37
CA ARG A 115 -10.37 9.13 -0.97
C ARG A 115 -11.89 9.27 -0.87
N MET A 116 -12.64 8.18 -1.04
CA MET A 116 -14.09 8.21 -0.84
C MET A 116 -14.47 8.54 0.62
N PHE A 117 -13.78 7.97 1.61
CA PHE A 117 -14.03 8.29 3.02
C PHE A 117 -13.75 9.77 3.33
N GLN A 118 -12.68 10.33 2.78
CA GLN A 118 -12.32 11.72 3.01
C GLN A 118 -13.31 12.70 2.34
N LEU A 119 -13.84 12.36 1.16
CA LEU A 119 -14.91 13.12 0.51
C LEU A 119 -16.23 13.02 1.27
N LEU A 120 -16.60 11.82 1.74
CA LEU A 120 -17.82 11.59 2.52
C LEU A 120 -17.79 12.39 3.84
N TRP A 121 -16.63 12.43 4.51
CA TRP A 121 -16.45 13.20 5.74
C TRP A 121 -16.58 14.71 5.51
N LEU A 122 -16.08 15.22 4.38
CA LEU A 122 -16.21 16.64 4.04
C LEU A 122 -17.67 17.03 3.79
N GLU A 123 -18.44 16.17 3.13
CA GLU A 123 -19.87 16.40 2.86
C GLU A 123 -20.69 16.41 4.17
N LEU A 124 -20.45 15.44 5.05
CA LEU A 124 -21.08 15.39 6.38
C LEU A 124 -20.71 16.61 7.23
N SER A 125 -19.46 17.07 7.15
CA SER A 125 -18.97 18.25 7.87
C SER A 125 -19.67 19.52 7.39
N LYS A 126 -19.89 19.69 6.08
CA LYS A 126 -20.65 20.83 5.53
C LYS A 126 -22.08 20.84 6.05
N GLU A 127 -22.74 19.69 6.06
CA GLU A 127 -24.13 19.56 6.55
C GLU A 127 -24.23 19.93 8.04
N VAL A 128 -23.31 19.43 8.87
CA VAL A 128 -23.23 19.78 10.30
C VAL A 128 -22.96 21.27 10.50
N THR A 129 -22.07 21.87 9.70
CA THR A 129 -21.84 23.32 9.78
C THR A 129 -23.05 24.13 9.31
N ASN A 130 -23.80 23.66 8.31
CA ASN A 130 -25.03 24.30 7.85
C ASN A 130 -26.13 24.24 8.93
N MET A 131 -26.28 23.11 9.61
CA MET A 131 -27.19 22.95 10.75
C MET A 131 -26.83 23.84 11.95
N SER A 132 -25.54 24.17 12.13
CA SER A 132 -25.10 25.10 13.18
C SER A 132 -25.33 26.58 12.86
N ARG A 133 -25.56 26.92 11.59
CA ARG A 133 -25.88 28.29 11.16
C ARG A 133 -27.34 28.58 11.49
N ARG A 134 -27.63 29.81 11.96
CA ARG A 134 -29.00 30.29 12.24
C ARG A 134 -29.71 30.68 10.93
N ILE A 135 -29.77 29.78 9.97
CA ILE A 135 -30.49 29.93 8.72
C ILE A 135 -31.71 29.00 8.82
N PRO A 136 -32.89 29.41 8.33
CA PRO A 136 -34.03 28.51 8.23
C PRO A 136 -33.66 27.24 7.43
N PRO A 137 -34.30 26.09 7.72
CA PRO A 137 -34.10 24.89 6.92
C PRO A 137 -34.46 25.19 5.46
N TYR A 138 -33.58 24.81 4.53
CA TYR A 138 -33.79 25.01 3.10
C TYR A 138 -34.13 23.68 2.44
N ASN A 139 -35.00 23.72 1.43
CA ASN A 139 -35.40 22.53 0.69
C ASN A 139 -34.57 22.41 -0.60
N ALA A 140 -33.62 21.47 -0.63
CA ALA A 140 -32.68 21.29 -1.74
C ALA A 140 -33.31 20.66 -3.00
N THR A 141 -34.55 20.15 -2.90
CA THR A 141 -35.22 19.41 -3.98
C THR A 141 -36.07 20.32 -4.88
N MET A 142 -36.27 21.59 -4.50
CA MET A 142 -37.11 22.54 -5.23
C MET A 142 -36.33 23.23 -6.34
N SER A 143 -36.85 23.17 -7.57
CA SER A 143 -36.22 23.80 -8.74
C SER A 143 -36.55 25.29 -8.87
N ASP A 144 -37.64 25.76 -8.26
CA ASP A 144 -38.03 27.17 -8.26
C ASP A 144 -37.33 27.88 -7.08
N PRO A 145 -36.51 28.93 -7.33
CA PRO A 145 -35.86 29.69 -6.26
C PRO A 145 -36.82 30.32 -5.25
N ALA A 146 -38.08 30.57 -5.63
CA ALA A 146 -39.09 31.15 -4.74
C ALA A 146 -39.60 30.16 -3.67
N GLU A 147 -39.45 28.86 -3.90
CA GLU A 147 -39.95 27.77 -3.05
C GLU A 147 -38.82 27.06 -2.27
N VAL A 148 -37.59 27.58 -2.34
CA VAL A 148 -36.44 27.04 -1.58
C VAL A 148 -36.63 27.21 -0.07
N TYR A 149 -37.41 28.22 0.33
CA TYR A 149 -37.76 28.50 1.71
C TYR A 149 -39.27 28.69 1.86
N ASP A 150 -39.95 27.66 2.39
CA ASP A 150 -41.38 27.73 2.59
C ASP A 150 -41.73 28.68 3.73
N LEU A 151 -42.72 29.55 3.47
CA LEU A 151 -43.19 30.54 4.46
C LEU A 151 -43.78 29.86 5.71
N HIS A 152 -44.31 28.64 5.56
CA HIS A 152 -44.85 27.84 6.67
C HIS A 152 -43.76 27.33 7.61
N ASP A 153 -42.55 27.07 7.09
CA ASP A 153 -41.42 26.60 7.89
C ASP A 153 -40.72 27.75 8.63
N ILE A 154 -40.73 28.95 8.05
CA ILE A 154 -40.19 30.16 8.68
C ILE A 154 -41.17 30.76 9.69
N ILE A 155 -42.47 30.72 9.40
CA ILE A 155 -43.52 31.36 10.19
C ILE A 155 -44.53 30.29 10.65
N PRO A 156 -44.51 29.91 11.94
CA PRO A 156 -45.50 28.99 12.49
C PRO A 156 -46.93 29.46 12.23
N GLU A 157 -47.82 28.54 11.85
CA GLU A 157 -49.22 28.80 11.48
C GLU A 157 -49.99 29.65 12.52
N THR A 158 -49.64 29.49 13.80
CA THR A 158 -50.17 30.23 14.95
C THR A 158 -49.92 31.74 14.85
N ASN A 159 -48.74 32.14 14.37
CA ASN A 159 -48.38 33.55 14.18
C ASN A 159 -49.02 34.13 12.92
N ARG A 160 -49.15 33.31 11.86
CA ARG A 160 -49.79 33.71 10.61
C ARG A 160 -51.27 34.05 10.79
N ARG A 161 -52.00 33.25 11.58
CA ARG A 161 -53.42 33.52 11.92
C ARG A 161 -53.62 34.78 12.77
N ARG A 162 -52.59 35.18 13.53
CA ARG A 162 -52.63 36.33 14.45
C ARG A 162 -52.47 37.67 13.72
N TYR A 163 -51.85 37.67 12.55
CA TYR A 163 -51.67 38.86 11.70
C TYR A 163 -52.27 38.62 10.32
N PRO A 164 -53.62 38.72 10.16
CA PRO A 164 -54.22 38.68 8.83
C PRO A 164 -53.69 39.87 8.02
N ARG A 165 -53.17 39.60 6.82
CA ARG A 165 -52.80 40.65 5.87
C ARG A 165 -54.02 41.53 5.64
N ARG A 166 -53.93 42.81 6.04
CA ARG A 166 -54.75 43.84 5.43
C ARG A 166 -54.25 43.97 4.00
N TYR A 167 -55.01 43.47 3.05
CA TYR A 167 -54.89 43.93 1.67
C TYR A 167 -55.21 45.43 1.63
#